data_AF-A0A949BC09-F1
#
_entry.id   AF-A0A949BC09-F1
#
_cell.length_a   1.000
_cell.length_b   1.000
_cell.length_c   1.000
_cell.angle_alpha   90.00
_cell.angle_beta   90.00
_cell.angle_gamma   90.00
#
_symmetry.space_group_name_H-M   'P 1'
#
loop_
_entity.id
_entity.type
_entity.pdbx_description
1 polymer ?
#
loop_
_entity_poly.entity_id
_entity_poly.type
_entity_poly.pdbx_seq_one_letter_code
_entity_poly.pdbx_strand_id
1 'polypeptide(L)'
;MPLKKATLLFEEDIYEKLREKSLIDNVSIGELVREAVSVYYGIRNTEDKLEALNKLKSMKLPVGSPELIEQQILNGQDLERFE
;
A
#
# COMPACT_ATOMS: atom_id res chain seq x y z
N MET A 1 -4.51 -24.10 -4.70
CA MET A 1 -3.09 -24.50 -4.60
C MET A 1 -2.75 -24.77 -3.14
N PRO A 2 -1.94 -25.79 -2.79
CA PRO A 2 -1.52 -26.02 -1.42
C PRO A 2 -0.69 -24.83 -0.91
N LEU A 3 -1.06 -24.27 0.25
CA LEU A 3 -0.30 -23.22 0.92
C LEU A 3 1.11 -23.75 1.22
N LYS A 4 2.12 -23.21 0.54
CA LYS A 4 3.53 -23.48 0.87
C LYS A 4 3.80 -22.87 2.23
N LYS A 5 4.12 -23.72 3.21
CA LYS A 5 4.56 -23.27 4.54
C LYS A 5 6.04 -22.92 4.45
N ALA A 6 6.39 -21.73 4.91
CA ALA A 6 7.78 -21.30 5.08
C ALA A 6 8.01 -21.03 6.57
N THR A 7 9.14 -21.53 7.07
CA THR A 7 9.61 -21.19 8.42
C THR A 7 10.55 -20.00 8.29
N LEU A 8 10.23 -18.90 8.97
CA LEU A 8 11.05 -17.70 9.01
C LEU A 8 11.61 -17.57 10.43
N LEU A 9 12.89 -17.26 10.50
CA LEU A 9 13.58 -16.98 11.75
C LEU A 9 13.75 -15.47 11.85
N PHE A 10 13.29 -14.90 12.96
CA PHE A 10 13.42 -13.47 13.25
C PHE A 10 14.37 -13.30 14.43
N GLU A 11 15.03 -12.15 14.48
CA GLU A 11 15.67 -11.69 15.71
C GLU A 11 14.61 -11.47 16.80
N GLU A 12 15.00 -11.65 18.06
CA GLU A 12 14.07 -11.65 19.20
C GLU A 12 13.33 -10.32 19.36
N ASP A 13 14.03 -9.20 19.15
CA ASP A 13 13.47 -7.86 19.22
C ASP A 13 12.43 -7.61 18.11
N ILE A 14 12.66 -8.14 16.92
CA ILE A 14 11.72 -8.08 15.80
C ILE A 14 10.50 -8.94 16.09
N TYR A 15 10.70 -10.12 16.65
CA TYR A 15 9.60 -11.02 17.03
C TYR A 15 8.70 -10.39 18.10
N GLU A 16 9.26 -9.76 19.13
CA GLU A 16 8.47 -9.08 20.15
C GLU A 16 7.65 -7.92 19.58
N LYS A 17 8.24 -7.09 18.70
CA LYS A 17 7.49 -6.02 18.01
C LYS A 17 6.33 -6.58 17.16
N LEU A 18 6.57 -7.68 16.45
CA LEU A 18 5.52 -8.35 15.67
C LEU A 18 4.41 -8.90 16.57
N ARG A 19 4.78 -9.46 17.72
CA ARG A 19 3.85 -9.97 18.72
C ARG A 19 3.00 -8.84 19.31
N GLU A 20 3.60 -7.75 19.74
CA GLU A 20 2.88 -6.56 20.25
C GLU A 20 1.89 -6.05 19.22
N LYS A 21 2.34 -5.85 17.97
CA LYS A 21 1.46 -5.40 16.88
C LYS A 21 0.32 -6.38 16.61
N SER A 22 0.59 -7.68 16.66
CA SER A 22 -0.43 -8.72 16.43
C SER A 22 -1.55 -8.67 17.48
N LEU A 23 -1.20 -8.32 18.72
CA LEU A 23 -2.17 -8.15 19.81
C LEU A 23 -3.00 -6.87 19.63
N ILE A 24 -2.37 -5.76 19.24
CA ILE A 24 -3.05 -4.48 19.01
C ILE A 24 -4.05 -4.59 17.86
N ASP A 25 -3.62 -5.19 16.75
CA ASP A 25 -4.40 -5.29 15.52
C ASP A 25 -5.36 -6.51 15.53
N ASN A 26 -5.30 -7.35 16.57
CA ASN A 26 -6.05 -8.60 16.72
C ASN A 26 -5.94 -9.53 15.49
N VAL A 27 -4.72 -9.69 15.00
CA VAL A 27 -4.36 -10.53 13.84
C VAL A 27 -3.23 -11.48 14.21
N SER A 28 -2.96 -12.49 13.40
CA SER A 28 -1.82 -13.37 13.60
C SER A 28 -0.51 -12.75 13.11
N ILE A 29 0.62 -13.13 13.73
CA ILE A 29 1.97 -12.75 13.25
C ILE A 29 2.17 -13.15 11.78
N GLY A 30 1.64 -14.32 11.38
CA GLY A 30 1.71 -14.78 10.00
C GLY A 30 0.96 -13.87 9.02
N GLU A 31 -0.12 -13.21 9.44
CA GLU A 31 -0.82 -12.21 8.61
C GLU A 31 0.00 -10.94 8.46
N LEU A 32 0.56 -10.42 9.55
CA LEU A 32 1.46 -9.26 9.50
C LEU A 32 2.65 -9.50 8.57
N VAL A 33 3.25 -10.69 8.62
CA VAL A 33 4.36 -11.05 7.75
C VAL A 33 3.91 -11.15 6.28
N ARG A 34 2.74 -11.74 6.01
CA ARG A 34 2.20 -11.80 4.64
C ARG A 34 1.90 -10.41 4.09
N GLU A 35 1.34 -9.53 4.92
CA GLU A 35 1.09 -8.14 4.56
C GLU A 35 2.40 -7.41 4.26
N ALA A 36 3.38 -7.48 5.16
CA ALA A 36 4.69 -6.86 4.97
C ALA A 36 5.38 -7.36 3.69
N VAL A 37 5.34 -8.67 3.41
CA VAL A 37 5.86 -9.25 2.17
C VAL A 37 5.09 -8.73 0.95
N SER A 38 3.77 -8.63 1.02
CA SER A 38 2.94 -8.14 -0.09
C SER A 38 3.19 -6.66 -0.38
N VAL A 39 3.40 -5.85 0.66
CA VAL A 39 3.74 -4.44 0.57
C VAL A 39 5.16 -4.26 0.02
N TYR A 40 6.14 -4.98 0.58
CA TYR A 40 7.55 -4.82 0.25
C TYR A 40 7.90 -5.36 -1.14
N TYR A 41 7.41 -6.55 -1.48
CA TYR A 41 7.66 -7.17 -2.78
C TYR A 41 6.59 -6.83 -3.83
N GLY A 42 5.58 -6.03 -3.45
CA GLY A 42 4.66 -5.42 -4.39
C GLY A 42 3.92 -6.42 -5.28
N ILE A 43 3.57 -7.61 -4.76
CA ILE A 43 2.64 -8.52 -5.44
C ILE A 43 1.23 -7.94 -5.33
N ARG A 44 1.02 -6.76 -5.91
CA ARG A 44 -0.30 -6.33 -6.34
C ARG A 44 -0.50 -7.01 -7.68
N ASN A 45 -1.35 -8.02 -7.70
CA ASN A 45 -1.82 -8.59 -8.96
C ASN A 45 -2.24 -7.41 -9.86
N THR A 46 -1.96 -7.51 -11.17
CA THR A 46 -2.42 -6.51 -12.15
C THR A 46 -3.91 -6.20 -11.98
N GLU A 47 -4.72 -7.20 -11.56
CA GLU A 47 -6.12 -7.03 -11.19
C GLU A 47 -6.33 -6.09 -9.99
N ASP A 48 -5.56 -6.22 -8.91
CA ASP A 48 -5.70 -5.35 -7.72
C ASP A 48 -5.35 -3.90 -8.05
N LYS A 49 -4.36 -3.68 -8.95
CA LYS A 49 -4.03 -2.35 -9.46
C LYS A 49 -5.18 -1.78 -10.30
N LEU A 50 -5.76 -2.58 -11.19
CA LEU A 50 -6.91 -2.21 -12.00
C LEU A 50 -8.15 -1.90 -11.15
N GLU A 51 -8.41 -2.69 -10.11
CA GLU A 51 -9.51 -2.46 -9.18
C GLU A 51 -9.31 -1.15 -8.40
N ALA A 52 -8.11 -0.91 -7.87
CA ALA A 52 -7.78 0.35 -7.21
C ALA A 52 -7.95 1.55 -8.15
N LEU A 53 -7.52 1.42 -9.41
CA LEU A 53 -7.65 2.48 -10.43
C LEU A 53 -9.12 2.74 -10.80
N ASN A 54 -9.93 1.69 -10.89
CA ASN A 54 -11.37 1.80 -11.11
C ASN A 54 -12.08 2.44 -9.91
N LYS A 55 -11.71 2.09 -8.68
CA LYS A 55 -12.20 2.76 -7.46
C LYS A 55 -11.83 4.25 -7.49
N LEU A 56 -10.60 4.58 -7.80
CA LEU A 56 -10.13 5.97 -7.92
C LEU A 56 -10.91 6.74 -8.99
N LYS A 57 -11.15 6.12 -10.15
CA LYS A 57 -11.96 6.68 -11.25
C LYS A 57 -13.42 6.89 -10.85
N SER A 58 -13.98 6.01 -10.02
CA SER A 58 -15.36 6.12 -9.53
C SER A 58 -15.53 7.18 -8.46
N MET A 59 -14.46 7.50 -7.73
CA MET A 59 -14.47 8.65 -6.85
C MET A 59 -14.49 9.88 -7.77
N LYS A 60 -15.60 10.63 -7.74
CA LYS A 60 -15.73 11.96 -8.36
C LYS A 60 -14.87 12.97 -7.59
N LEU A 61 -13.58 12.66 -7.44
CA LEU A 61 -12.61 13.59 -6.92
C LEU A 61 -12.54 14.76 -7.90
N PRO A 62 -12.42 15.99 -7.41
CA PRO A 62 -12.15 17.15 -8.26
C PRO A 62 -10.72 17.02 -8.80
N VAL A 63 -10.52 16.11 -9.75
CA VAL A 63 -9.33 16.07 -10.58
C VAL A 63 -9.52 17.13 -11.65
N GLY A 64 -8.56 18.05 -11.78
CA GLY A 64 -8.55 19.03 -12.86
C GLY A 64 -8.61 18.32 -14.21
N SER A 65 -9.18 18.97 -15.24
CA SER A 65 -9.05 18.43 -16.59
C SER A 65 -7.56 18.36 -16.98
N PRO A 66 -7.16 17.46 -17.89
CA PRO A 66 -5.76 17.38 -18.33
C PRO A 66 -5.18 18.73 -18.75
N GLU A 67 -5.99 19.56 -19.39
CA GLU A 67 -5.63 20.91 -19.84
C GLU A 67 -5.43 21.88 -18.64
N LEU A 68 -6.26 21.76 -17.59
CA LEU A 68 -6.11 22.54 -16.37
C LEU A 68 -4.86 22.14 -15.58
N ILE A 69 -4.55 20.84 -15.52
CA ILE A 69 -3.36 20.33 -14.85
C ILE A 69 -2.11 20.77 -15.61
N GLU A 70 -2.10 20.67 -16.94
CA GLU A 70 -0.98 21.13 -17.78
C GLU A 70 -0.74 22.64 -17.60
N GLN A 71 -1.81 23.44 -17.56
CA GLN A 71 -1.71 24.87 -17.27
C GLN A 71 -1.20 25.14 -15.84
N GLN A 72 -1.64 24.38 -14.83
CA GLN A 72 -1.16 24.55 -13.45
C GLN A 72 0.33 24.21 -13.31
N ILE A 73 0.80 23.17 -14.00
CA ILE A 73 2.21 22.78 -14.06
C ILE A 73 3.03 23.89 -14.75
N LEU A 74 2.59 24.38 -15.91
CA LEU A 74 3.25 25.46 -16.65
C LEU A 74 3.27 26.78 -15.85
N ASN A 75 2.23 27.02 -15.04
CA ASN A 75 2.11 28.20 -14.19
C ASN A 75 2.78 28.03 -12.80
N GLY A 76 3.42 26.89 -12.53
CA GLY A 76 4.19 26.64 -11.30
C GLY A 76 3.35 26.49 -10.02
N GLN A 77 2.05 26.21 -10.13
CA GLN A 77 1.12 26.18 -8.99
C GLN A 77 1.14 24.86 -8.18
N ASP A 78 1.85 23.83 -8.66
CA ASP A 78 1.88 22.48 -8.06
C ASP A 78 3.06 22.23 -7.09
N LEU A 79 3.93 23.22 -6.85
CA LEU A 79 5.14 23.04 -6.02
C LEU A 79 4.92 23.21 -4.51
N GLU A 80 3.79 23.78 -4.05
CA GLU A 80 3.59 24.09 -2.62
C GLU A 80 3.00 22.94 -1.78
N ARG A 81 2.71 21.77 -2.38
CA ARG A 81 2.03 20.66 -1.67
C ARG A 81 2.92 19.50 -1.23
N PHE A 82 4.25 19.62 -1.40
CA PHE A 82 5.21 18.58 -1.04
C PHE A 82 6.31 19.04 -0.06
N GLU A 83 6.13 20.17 0.63
CA GLU A 83 6.92 20.49 1.84
C GLU A 83 6.28 19.93 3.12
#